data_AF-A0A9F2WD83-F1
#
_entry.id   AF-A0A9F2WD83-F1
#
_cell.length_a   1.000
_cell.length_b   1.000
_cell.length_c   1.000
_cell.angle_alpha   90.00
_cell.angle_beta   90.00
_cell.angle_gamma   90.00
#
_symmetry.space_group_name_H-M   'P 1'
#
loop_
_entity.id
_entity.type
_entity.pdbx_description
1 polymer ?
#
loop_
_entity_poly.entity_id
_entity_poly.type
_entity_poly.pdbx_seq_one_letter_code
_entity_poly.pdbx_strand_id
1 'polypeptide(L)'
;VICSQSEEYNSRQELCNGTNEGPILRNPGNHDKGRTPRLPTSADVEFCLSLTQYETGSMDRMANFSFRNTLEGFASPSTAISNVSQSGLHNALHIYMNGSMSQVQGSANDPVFIPHHAFVDSIYEQWLRRHKPLREVYPEANAPIGHNREYYMVPFIPLYRNGEFFISSKELGYDYEYLLEPASPFQAFFIPYLEQARQIWPWLVGAGVIGAIISMTISGLIKLGTRKKKRTSEETQPLLMEGENYQHITYQSHL
;
A
#
# COMPACT_ATOMS: atom_id res chain seq x y z
N VAL A 1 16.53 25.07 -6.35
CA VAL A 1 15.13 25.15 -5.90
C VAL A 1 14.30 25.71 -7.04
N ILE A 2 13.00 25.44 -7.04
CA ILE A 2 12.01 25.93 -7.99
C ILE A 2 10.83 26.49 -7.19
N CYS A 3 10.06 27.42 -7.77
CA CYS A 3 8.79 27.88 -7.21
C CYS A 3 8.91 28.56 -5.83
N SER A 4 10.05 29.20 -5.55
CA SER A 4 10.35 29.86 -4.28
C SER A 4 10.05 31.36 -4.26
N GLN A 5 9.82 31.98 -5.42
CA GLN A 5 9.66 33.44 -5.56
C GLN A 5 8.18 33.87 -5.63
N SER A 6 7.39 33.50 -4.61
CA SER A 6 5.93 33.70 -4.63
C SER A 6 5.48 35.15 -4.83
N GLU A 7 6.19 36.13 -4.26
CA GLU A 7 5.91 37.55 -4.45
C GLU A 7 6.06 37.98 -5.91
N GLU A 8 7.08 37.47 -6.60
CA GLU A 8 7.34 37.76 -8.02
C GLU A 8 6.24 37.17 -8.91
N TYR A 9 5.89 35.90 -8.71
CA TYR A 9 4.80 35.24 -9.47
C TYR A 9 3.47 35.96 -9.28
N ASN A 10 3.13 36.34 -8.03
CA ASN A 10 1.91 37.06 -7.72
C ASN A 10 1.89 38.45 -8.37
N SER A 11 3.03 39.16 -8.37
CA SER A 11 3.15 40.48 -9.00
C SER A 11 2.98 40.42 -10.52
N ARG A 12 3.44 39.34 -11.16
CA ARG A 12 3.35 39.13 -12.61
C ARG A 12 2.09 38.38 -13.05
N GLN A 13 1.34 37.83 -12.10
CA GLN A 13 0.19 36.95 -12.37
C GLN A 13 0.59 35.71 -13.20
N GLU A 14 1.77 35.17 -12.92
CA GLU A 14 2.32 34.01 -13.63
C GLU A 14 2.42 32.81 -12.70
N LEU A 15 2.45 31.60 -13.27
CA LEU A 15 2.74 30.37 -12.53
C LEU A 15 4.24 30.08 -12.55
N CYS A 16 4.72 29.38 -11.52
CA CYS A 16 6.07 28.84 -11.51
C CYS A 16 6.30 27.96 -12.75
N ASN A 17 7.38 28.25 -13.48
CA ASN A 17 7.75 27.53 -14.71
C ASN A 17 8.78 26.40 -14.48
N GLY A 18 9.17 26.15 -13.23
CA GLY A 18 10.14 25.11 -12.86
C GLY A 18 11.61 25.46 -13.17
N THR A 19 11.92 26.72 -13.50
CA THR A 19 13.30 27.16 -13.71
C THR A 19 14.05 27.18 -12.38
N ASN A 20 15.35 26.87 -12.41
CA ASN A 20 16.18 26.86 -11.22
C ASN A 20 16.37 28.28 -10.65
N GLU A 21 16.05 28.44 -9.36
CA GLU A 21 16.10 29.69 -8.61
C GLU A 21 17.20 29.74 -7.53
N GLY A 22 18.12 28.76 -7.52
CA GLY A 22 19.28 28.74 -6.63
C GLY A 22 19.37 27.49 -5.74
N PRO A 23 20.28 27.49 -4.75
CA PRO A 23 20.48 26.34 -3.87
C PRO A 23 19.38 26.20 -2.81
N ILE A 24 19.29 25.02 -2.19
CA ILE A 24 18.50 24.84 -0.96
C ILE A 24 19.17 25.65 0.15
N LEU A 25 18.35 26.38 0.91
CA LEU A 25 18.79 27.10 2.10
C LEU A 25 18.34 26.33 3.34
N ARG A 26 19.25 26.14 4.29
CA ARG A 26 18.93 25.43 5.53
C ARG A 26 19.84 25.92 6.65
N ASN A 27 19.25 26.27 7.78
CA ASN A 27 20.00 26.69 8.97
C ASN A 27 19.25 26.25 10.24
N PRO A 28 19.22 24.94 10.56
CA PRO A 28 18.35 24.43 11.60
C PRO A 28 18.70 25.04 12.97
N GLY A 29 17.70 25.57 13.65
CA GLY A 29 17.90 26.28 14.91
C GLY A 29 16.61 26.91 15.42
N ASN A 30 16.60 27.22 16.72
CA ASN A 30 15.47 27.89 17.36
C ASN A 30 15.57 29.42 17.20
N HIS A 31 15.53 29.89 15.95
CA HIS A 31 15.71 31.29 15.58
C HIS A 31 14.52 32.17 15.97
N ASP A 32 13.29 31.64 15.87
CA ASP A 32 12.06 32.32 16.26
C ASP A 32 11.42 31.61 17.45
N LYS A 33 11.94 31.90 18.65
CA LYS A 33 11.43 31.34 19.91
C LYS A 33 10.01 31.81 20.25
N GLY A 34 9.58 32.94 19.69
CA GLY A 34 8.23 33.46 19.89
C GLY A 34 7.21 32.61 19.15
N ARG A 35 7.55 32.24 17.91
CA ARG A 35 6.73 31.38 17.06
C ARG A 35 6.82 29.90 17.43
N THR A 36 8.03 29.39 17.62
CA THR A 36 8.31 27.98 17.92
C THR A 36 9.21 27.89 19.16
N PRO A 37 8.65 27.86 20.37
CA PRO A 37 9.46 27.89 21.59
C PRO A 37 10.46 26.73 21.72
N ARG A 38 10.09 25.55 21.22
CA ARG A 38 10.89 24.32 21.24
C ARG A 38 10.44 23.37 20.14
N LEU A 39 11.29 22.38 19.81
CA LEU A 39 10.85 21.24 19.02
C LEU A 39 9.79 20.42 19.77
N PRO A 40 8.89 19.75 19.03
CA PRO A 40 7.91 18.84 19.61
C PRO A 40 8.54 17.69 20.38
N THR A 41 7.83 17.22 21.39
CA THR A 41 8.16 16.04 22.21
C THR A 41 7.19 14.90 21.94
N SER A 42 7.54 13.70 22.37
CA SER A 42 6.61 12.56 22.36
C SER A 42 5.34 12.81 23.17
N ALA A 43 5.42 13.60 24.25
CA ALA A 43 4.24 14.00 25.03
C ALA A 43 3.28 14.90 24.24
N ASP A 44 3.81 15.81 23.41
CA ASP A 44 3.01 16.66 22.53
C ASP A 44 2.27 15.80 21.48
N VAL A 45 2.94 14.78 20.96
CA VAL A 45 2.34 13.80 20.02
C VAL A 45 1.25 12.97 20.70
N GLU A 46 1.51 12.44 21.91
CA GLU A 46 0.54 11.64 22.64
C GLU A 46 -0.69 12.45 23.06
N PHE A 47 -0.52 13.71 23.47
CA PHE A 47 -1.64 14.61 23.71
C PHE A 47 -2.47 14.81 22.44
N CYS A 48 -1.82 15.08 21.30
CA CYS A 48 -2.52 15.24 20.02
C CYS A 48 -3.32 13.99 19.66
N LEU A 49 -2.74 12.80 19.81
CA LEU A 49 -3.40 11.52 19.57
C LEU A 49 -4.58 11.24 20.53
N SER A 50 -4.64 11.90 21.68
CA SER A 50 -5.76 11.76 22.63
C SER A 50 -7.05 12.47 22.17
N LEU A 51 -6.95 13.44 21.24
CA LEU A 51 -8.10 14.18 20.73
C LEU A 51 -8.98 13.26 19.88
N THR A 52 -10.26 13.12 20.24
CA THR A 52 -11.20 12.21 19.54
C THR A 52 -11.85 12.83 18.30
N GLN A 53 -11.86 14.17 18.22
CA GLN A 53 -12.47 14.89 17.12
C GLN A 53 -11.42 15.17 16.05
N TYR A 54 -11.64 14.65 14.82
CA TYR A 54 -10.78 15.00 13.68
C TYR A 54 -10.76 16.52 13.47
N GLU A 55 -11.95 17.12 13.50
CA GLU A 55 -12.21 18.53 13.34
C GLU A 55 -13.46 18.91 14.15
N THR A 56 -13.51 20.13 14.68
CA THR A 56 -14.56 20.63 15.59
C THR A 56 -15.21 21.92 15.09
N GLY A 57 -14.61 22.58 14.10
CA GLY A 57 -15.12 23.81 13.51
C GLY A 57 -15.18 23.76 11.99
N SER A 58 -14.93 24.90 11.36
CA SER A 58 -14.88 25.08 9.91
C SER A 58 -13.63 24.48 9.27
N MET A 59 -12.85 23.62 9.92
CA MET A 59 -11.59 23.09 9.37
C MET A 59 -10.56 24.19 9.01
N ASP A 60 -10.59 25.29 9.77
CA ASP A 60 -9.65 26.40 9.66
C ASP A 60 -8.63 26.40 10.81
N ARG A 61 -7.75 27.40 10.78
CA ARG A 61 -6.64 27.55 11.74
C ARG A 61 -7.10 27.95 13.15
N MET A 62 -8.36 28.36 13.33
CA MET A 62 -8.95 28.78 14.60
C MET A 62 -9.68 27.65 15.32
N ALA A 63 -9.77 26.47 14.73
CA ALA A 63 -10.43 25.33 15.33
C ALA A 63 -9.76 24.89 16.65
N ASN A 64 -10.54 24.86 17.74
CA ASN A 64 -10.10 24.39 19.06
C ASN A 64 -10.52 22.93 19.26
N PHE A 65 -9.72 22.14 19.97
CA PHE A 65 -9.99 20.73 20.22
C PHE A 65 -10.08 19.88 18.92
N SER A 66 -9.46 20.35 17.83
CA SER A 66 -9.34 19.65 16.56
C SER A 66 -8.02 18.89 16.51
N PHE A 67 -8.07 17.58 16.29
CA PHE A 67 -6.89 16.74 16.05
C PHE A 67 -6.09 17.28 14.88
N ARG A 68 -6.75 17.54 13.74
CA ARG A 68 -6.13 18.05 12.53
C ARG A 68 -5.43 19.39 12.78
N ASN A 69 -6.06 20.33 13.49
CA ASN A 69 -5.46 21.65 13.77
C ASN A 69 -4.28 21.58 14.74
N THR A 70 -4.36 20.66 15.70
CA THR A 70 -3.30 20.41 16.65
C THR A 70 -2.10 19.78 15.96
N LEU A 71 -2.32 18.74 15.15
CA LEU A 71 -1.27 18.05 14.37
C LEU A 71 -0.60 18.97 13.36
N GLU A 72 -1.38 19.76 12.60
CA GLU A 72 -0.84 20.76 11.67
C GLU A 72 0.02 21.79 12.42
N GLY A 73 -0.35 22.11 13.66
CA GLY A 73 0.45 22.92 14.57
C GLY A 73 -0.05 24.35 14.70
N PHE A 74 -1.33 24.64 14.45
CA PHE A 74 -1.94 25.93 14.77
C PHE A 74 -2.66 25.93 16.12
N ALA A 75 -2.95 24.76 16.69
CA ALA A 75 -3.41 24.61 18.06
C ALA A 75 -2.32 24.06 18.98
N SER A 76 -2.37 24.48 20.24
CA SER A 76 -1.41 24.05 21.27
C SER A 76 -1.48 22.54 21.49
N PRO A 77 -0.37 21.81 21.43
CA PRO A 77 -0.34 20.37 21.70
C PRO A 77 -0.35 20.03 23.20
N SER A 78 -0.79 20.97 24.05
CA SER A 78 -1.06 20.72 25.48
C SER A 78 -2.47 21.12 25.93
N THR A 79 -3.16 21.96 25.15
CA THR A 79 -4.50 22.46 25.47
C THR A 79 -5.50 22.32 24.33
N ALA A 80 -5.02 22.01 23.12
CA ALA A 80 -5.78 22.01 21.86
C ALA A 80 -6.48 23.34 21.55
N ILE A 81 -6.08 24.44 22.19
CA ILE A 81 -6.59 25.78 21.88
C ILE A 81 -5.75 26.37 20.74
N SER A 82 -6.43 26.89 19.72
CA SER A 82 -5.82 27.56 18.58
C SER A 82 -5.05 28.79 19.04
N ASN A 83 -3.83 28.92 18.53
CA ASN A 83 -3.00 30.09 18.70
C ASN A 83 -2.20 30.31 17.42
N VAL A 84 -2.78 31.09 16.50
CA VAL A 84 -2.14 31.37 15.22
C VAL A 84 -0.85 32.17 15.31
N SER A 85 -0.49 32.69 16.48
CA SER A 85 0.80 33.35 16.72
C SER A 85 1.93 32.35 17.03
N GLN A 86 1.60 31.11 17.35
CA GLN A 86 2.54 30.04 17.66
C GLN A 86 2.41 28.88 16.66
N SER A 87 3.45 28.06 16.60
CA SER A 87 3.52 26.86 15.78
C SER A 87 3.97 25.67 16.62
N GLY A 88 3.16 24.62 16.64
CA GLY A 88 3.47 23.32 17.25
C GLY A 88 3.74 22.25 16.19
N LEU A 89 3.98 21.01 16.65
CA LEU A 89 4.02 19.77 15.85
C LEU A 89 4.60 19.96 14.43
N HIS A 90 3.79 19.78 13.38
CA HIS A 90 4.22 19.91 11.98
C HIS A 90 4.85 21.27 11.68
N ASN A 91 4.13 22.37 11.95
CA ASN A 91 4.60 23.73 11.68
C ASN A 91 5.92 24.06 12.41
N ALA A 92 6.11 23.53 13.62
CA ALA A 92 7.31 23.78 14.43
C ALA A 92 8.58 23.29 13.71
N LEU A 93 8.56 22.13 13.06
CA LEU A 93 9.73 21.63 12.34
C LEU A 93 10.01 22.46 11.08
N HIS A 94 8.96 22.81 10.32
CA HIS A 94 9.11 23.69 9.15
C HIS A 94 9.84 24.99 9.51
N ILE A 95 9.48 25.62 10.63
CA ILE A 95 10.10 26.86 11.10
C ILE A 95 11.51 26.61 11.66
N TYR A 96 11.70 25.54 12.43
CA TYR A 96 13.01 25.20 13.01
C TYR A 96 14.11 25.05 11.95
N MET A 97 13.77 24.57 10.75
CA MET A 97 14.74 24.37 9.67
C MET A 97 15.30 25.68 9.08
N ASN A 98 14.63 26.81 9.33
CA ASN A 98 15.02 28.18 8.99
C ASN A 98 15.71 28.30 7.61
N GLY A 99 14.91 28.13 6.57
CA GLY A 99 15.38 28.12 5.18
C GLY A 99 14.27 27.73 4.22
N SER A 100 14.61 26.96 3.18
CA SER A 100 13.65 26.49 2.17
C SER A 100 12.46 25.75 2.80
N MET A 101 12.70 24.90 3.82
CA MET A 101 11.64 24.22 4.60
C MET A 101 10.65 25.15 5.29
N SER A 102 11.02 26.40 5.57
CA SER A 102 10.18 27.36 6.30
C SER A 102 9.23 28.15 5.39
N GLN A 103 9.39 28.03 4.07
CA GLN A 103 8.54 28.69 3.09
C GLN A 103 7.44 27.75 2.61
N VAL A 104 6.17 28.13 2.73
CA VAL A 104 5.03 27.27 2.37
C VAL A 104 5.11 26.81 0.91
N GLN A 105 5.41 27.73 -0.01
CA GLN A 105 5.46 27.46 -1.46
C GLN A 105 6.71 26.66 -1.87
N GLY A 106 7.78 26.75 -1.09
CA GLY A 106 9.10 26.22 -1.44
C GLY A 106 9.56 25.03 -0.58
N SER A 107 8.83 24.66 0.47
CA SER A 107 9.27 23.69 1.49
C SER A 107 9.66 22.34 0.90
N ALA A 108 8.89 21.84 -0.08
CA ALA A 108 9.16 20.58 -0.77
C ALA A 108 10.45 20.56 -1.61
N ASN A 109 11.12 21.70 -1.82
CA ASN A 109 12.45 21.72 -2.42
C ASN A 109 13.52 21.13 -1.51
N ASP A 110 13.32 21.17 -0.20
CA ASP A 110 14.21 20.54 0.76
C ASP A 110 13.79 19.07 0.95
N PRO A 111 14.66 18.08 0.70
CA PRO A 111 14.30 16.67 0.78
C PRO A 111 13.89 16.20 2.18
N VAL A 112 14.13 16.99 3.25
CA VAL A 112 13.62 16.70 4.60
C VAL A 112 12.09 16.78 4.65
N PHE A 113 11.45 17.48 3.71
CA PHE A 113 10.00 17.55 3.57
C PHE A 113 9.36 16.15 3.53
N ILE A 114 9.95 15.22 2.76
CA ILE A 114 9.41 13.88 2.57
C ILE A 114 9.38 13.05 3.86
N PRO A 115 10.51 12.82 4.58
CA PRO A 115 10.47 12.09 5.84
C PRO A 115 9.69 12.85 6.93
N HIS A 116 9.65 14.18 6.89
CA HIS A 116 8.81 14.96 7.80
C HIS A 116 7.32 14.64 7.61
N HIS A 117 6.81 14.75 6.38
CA HIS A 117 5.41 14.46 6.08
C HIS A 117 5.07 12.97 6.18
N ALA A 118 6.01 12.07 5.92
CA ALA A 118 5.83 10.65 6.22
C ALA A 118 5.66 10.40 7.73
N PHE A 119 6.36 11.15 8.59
CA PHE A 119 6.17 11.08 10.03
C PHE A 119 4.83 11.69 10.47
N VAL A 120 4.41 12.83 9.89
CA VAL A 120 3.10 13.43 10.14
C VAL A 120 1.97 12.48 9.74
N ASP A 121 2.06 11.85 8.57
CA ASP A 121 1.10 10.84 8.10
C ASP A 121 1.07 9.61 9.03
N SER A 122 2.23 9.21 9.57
CA SER A 122 2.28 8.11 10.55
C SER A 122 1.55 8.44 11.88
N ILE A 123 1.50 9.71 12.29
CA ILE A 123 0.71 10.15 13.45
C ILE A 123 -0.78 10.17 13.08
N TYR A 124 -1.12 10.57 11.86
CA TYR A 124 -2.48 10.49 11.35
C TYR A 124 -2.99 9.04 11.30
N GLU A 125 -2.19 8.09 10.80
CA GLU A 125 -2.53 6.67 10.81
C GLU A 125 -2.72 6.12 12.24
N GLN A 126 -1.88 6.54 13.20
CA GLN A 126 -2.09 6.20 14.61
C GLN A 126 -3.45 6.68 15.12
N TRP A 127 -3.84 7.90 14.75
CA TRP A 127 -5.13 8.46 15.14
C TRP A 127 -6.30 7.69 14.51
N LEU A 128 -6.21 7.34 13.22
CA LEU A 128 -7.21 6.51 12.54
C LEU A 128 -7.37 5.14 13.21
N ARG A 129 -6.27 4.45 13.55
CA ARG A 129 -6.31 3.15 14.25
C ARG A 129 -6.92 3.26 15.65
N ARG A 130 -6.58 4.33 16.36
CA ARG A 130 -7.00 4.56 17.75
C ARG A 130 -8.49 4.87 17.85
N HIS A 131 -9.00 5.76 17.00
CA HIS A 131 -10.36 6.28 17.11
C HIS A 131 -11.37 5.65 16.16
N LYS A 132 -10.91 5.00 15.07
CA LYS A 132 -11.75 4.35 14.05
C LYS A 132 -12.95 5.25 13.66
N PRO A 133 -12.70 6.50 13.25
CA PRO A 133 -13.75 7.47 13.00
C PRO A 133 -14.65 7.00 11.85
N LEU A 134 -15.91 7.43 11.90
CA LEU A 134 -16.78 7.35 10.74
C LEU A 134 -16.33 8.35 9.67
N ARG A 135 -16.53 8.01 8.39
CA ARG A 135 -16.18 8.90 7.26
C ARG A 135 -16.91 10.24 7.33
N GLU A 136 -18.08 10.28 7.94
CA GLU A 136 -18.94 11.45 8.16
C GLU A 136 -18.35 12.48 9.12
N VAL A 137 -17.34 12.09 9.90
CA VAL A 137 -16.61 13.04 10.76
C VAL A 137 -15.78 14.02 9.93
N TYR A 138 -15.36 13.63 8.72
CA TYR A 138 -14.71 14.56 7.80
C TYR A 138 -15.77 15.52 7.20
N PRO A 139 -15.63 16.86 7.34
CA PRO A 139 -16.66 17.82 6.92
C PRO A 139 -17.01 17.74 5.42
N GLU A 140 -18.30 17.55 5.12
CA GLU A 140 -18.79 17.53 3.73
C GLU A 140 -18.92 18.93 3.12
N ALA A 141 -19.23 19.92 3.94
CA ALA A 141 -19.48 21.30 3.53
C ALA A 141 -18.95 22.29 4.58
N ASN A 142 -18.90 23.58 4.20
CA ASN A 142 -18.50 24.72 5.04
C ASN A 142 -17.04 24.72 5.52
N ALA A 143 -16.19 23.82 5.02
CA ALA A 143 -14.74 23.98 5.13
C ALA A 143 -14.24 25.06 4.16
N PRO A 144 -13.05 25.64 4.36
CA PRO A 144 -12.36 26.44 3.37
C PRO A 144 -12.37 25.79 1.99
N ILE A 145 -12.37 26.63 0.95
CA ILE A 145 -12.33 26.15 -0.43
C ILE A 145 -11.20 25.12 -0.62
N GLY A 146 -11.52 23.97 -1.23
CA GLY A 146 -10.58 22.86 -1.39
C GLY A 146 -10.62 21.79 -0.30
N HIS A 147 -11.18 22.09 0.89
CA HIS A 147 -11.02 21.23 2.06
C HIS A 147 -12.22 20.31 2.34
N ASN A 148 -13.39 20.54 1.74
CA ASN A 148 -14.56 19.68 1.92
C ASN A 148 -14.26 18.23 1.49
N ARG A 149 -14.90 17.26 2.14
CA ARG A 149 -14.73 15.81 1.91
C ARG A 149 -14.79 15.42 0.43
N GLU A 150 -15.72 16.03 -0.29
CA GLU A 150 -16.05 15.71 -1.69
C GLU A 150 -15.30 16.60 -2.70
N TYR A 151 -14.44 17.51 -2.25
CA TYR A 151 -13.58 18.28 -3.14
C TYR A 151 -12.44 17.42 -3.68
N TYR A 152 -12.11 17.62 -4.95
CA TYR A 152 -10.90 17.07 -5.54
C TYR A 152 -9.68 17.83 -5.02
N MET A 153 -8.68 17.10 -4.53
CA MET A 153 -7.41 17.63 -4.08
C MET A 153 -6.64 18.21 -5.27
N VAL A 154 -6.46 19.52 -5.27
CA VAL A 154 -5.74 20.25 -6.32
C VAL A 154 -4.23 20.09 -6.10
N PRO A 155 -3.42 19.84 -7.15
CA PRO A 155 -3.76 19.72 -8.57
C PRO A 155 -3.62 18.28 -9.11
N PHE A 156 -4.02 17.25 -8.35
CA PHE A 156 -3.75 15.86 -8.75
C PHE A 156 -4.48 15.44 -10.04
N ILE A 157 -3.78 14.67 -10.87
CA ILE A 157 -4.31 13.99 -12.05
C ILE A 157 -3.84 12.52 -11.98
N PRO A 158 -4.73 11.52 -11.96
CA PRO A 158 -6.19 11.64 -12.03
C PRO A 158 -6.80 12.29 -10.78
N LEU A 159 -8.08 12.63 -10.87
CA LEU A 159 -8.78 13.36 -9.82
C LEU A 159 -9.04 12.46 -8.60
N TYR A 160 -8.67 12.97 -7.42
CA TYR A 160 -8.83 12.30 -6.13
C TYR A 160 -9.49 13.22 -5.12
N ARG A 161 -10.41 12.71 -4.30
CA ARG A 161 -11.14 13.48 -3.29
C ARG A 161 -10.50 13.37 -1.92
N ASN A 162 -10.63 14.39 -1.08
CA ASN A 162 -10.14 14.37 0.29
C ASN A 162 -10.63 13.14 1.07
N GLY A 163 -11.93 12.82 0.97
CA GLY A 163 -12.53 11.69 1.68
C GLY A 163 -12.00 10.31 1.27
N GLU A 164 -11.36 10.17 0.12
CA GLU A 164 -10.72 8.90 -0.31
C GLU A 164 -9.44 8.59 0.48
N PHE A 165 -8.87 9.59 1.16
CA PHE A 165 -7.67 9.47 1.99
C PHE A 165 -8.02 9.54 3.49
N PHE A 166 -9.31 9.50 3.82
CA PHE A 166 -9.81 9.34 5.19
C PHE A 166 -10.06 7.87 5.52
N ILE A 167 -9.04 7.05 5.25
CA ILE A 167 -9.01 5.58 5.42
C ILE A 167 -7.64 5.15 5.93
N SER A 168 -7.50 3.92 6.44
CA SER A 168 -6.21 3.44 6.94
C SER A 168 -5.19 3.33 5.81
N SER A 169 -3.92 3.61 6.11
CA SER A 169 -2.79 3.40 5.20
C SER A 169 -2.74 1.98 4.62
N LYS A 170 -3.22 0.98 5.38
CA LYS A 170 -3.32 -0.42 4.93
C LYS A 170 -4.23 -0.57 3.71
N GLU A 171 -5.31 0.19 3.64
CA GLU A 171 -6.22 0.20 2.49
C GLU A 171 -5.59 0.88 1.27
N LEU A 172 -4.66 1.80 1.50
CA LEU A 172 -3.85 2.45 0.46
C LEU A 172 -2.64 1.61 0.03
N GLY A 173 -2.39 0.46 0.70
CA GLY A 173 -1.35 -0.49 0.32
C GLY A 173 0.03 -0.24 0.96
N TYR A 174 0.12 0.56 2.02
CA TYR A 174 1.36 0.75 2.79
C TYR A 174 1.12 0.69 4.31
N ASP A 175 2.18 0.51 5.09
CA ASP A 175 2.11 0.54 6.56
C ASP A 175 3.43 1.07 7.15
N TYR A 176 3.39 1.47 8.42
CA TYR A 176 4.54 1.90 9.21
C TYR A 176 5.02 0.77 10.10
N GLU A 177 6.30 0.41 9.99
CA GLU A 177 6.91 -0.71 10.72
C GLU A 177 6.63 -0.68 12.23
N TYR A 178 6.77 0.50 12.84
CA TYR A 178 6.58 0.66 14.29
C TYR A 178 5.09 0.63 14.73
N LEU A 179 4.15 0.64 13.78
CA LEU A 179 2.71 0.50 14.01
C LEU A 179 2.20 -0.91 13.74
N LEU A 180 3.05 -1.81 13.24
CA LEU A 180 2.69 -3.20 13.05
C LEU A 180 2.28 -3.78 14.39
N GLU A 181 1.03 -4.23 14.48
CA GLU A 181 0.62 -5.03 15.62
C GLU A 181 1.52 -6.26 15.66
N PRO A 182 2.09 -6.62 16.82
CA PRO A 182 2.85 -7.86 16.92
C PRO A 182 1.96 -8.98 16.40
N ALA A 183 2.48 -9.74 15.43
CA ALA A 183 1.74 -10.82 14.82
C ALA A 183 1.11 -11.67 15.93
N SER A 184 -0.19 -11.98 15.80
CA SER A 184 -0.81 -12.93 16.71
C SER A 184 0.10 -14.16 16.81
N PRO A 185 0.25 -14.81 17.98
CA PRO A 185 1.13 -15.98 18.12
C PRO A 185 0.89 -17.03 17.03
N PHE A 186 -0.35 -17.11 16.56
CA PHE A 186 -0.77 -17.90 15.41
C PHE A 186 -0.12 -17.43 14.09
N GLN A 187 -0.24 -16.15 13.70
CA GLN A 187 0.38 -15.64 12.48
C GLN A 187 1.91 -15.74 12.51
N ALA A 188 2.55 -15.42 13.64
CA ALA A 188 4.00 -15.54 13.79
C ALA A 188 4.49 -16.98 13.58
N PHE A 189 3.68 -17.96 14.00
CA PHE A 189 3.96 -19.38 13.76
C PHE A 189 3.84 -19.76 12.28
N PHE A 190 2.76 -19.35 11.59
CA PHE A 190 2.47 -19.83 10.23
C PHE A 190 3.23 -19.12 9.10
N ILE A 191 3.55 -17.83 9.24
CA ILE A 191 4.25 -17.04 8.21
C ILE A 191 5.53 -17.74 7.67
N PRO A 192 6.47 -18.22 8.52
CA PRO A 192 7.68 -18.86 8.01
C PRO A 192 7.39 -20.15 7.22
N TYR A 193 6.38 -20.94 7.63
CA TYR A 193 6.00 -22.14 6.88
C TYR A 193 5.33 -21.82 5.54
N LEU A 194 4.53 -20.76 5.49
CA LEU A 194 3.88 -20.31 4.25
C LEU A 194 4.89 -19.77 3.24
N GLU A 195 5.89 -19.01 3.69
CA GLU A 195 6.99 -18.56 2.84
C GLU A 195 7.80 -19.74 2.30
N GLN A 196 8.15 -20.69 3.17
CA GLN A 196 8.85 -21.91 2.77
C GLN A 196 8.02 -22.73 1.77
N ALA A 197 6.72 -22.91 2.00
CA ALA A 197 5.82 -23.58 1.07
C ALA A 197 5.76 -22.85 -0.28
N ARG A 198 5.68 -21.53 -0.29
CA ARG A 198 5.68 -20.71 -1.52
C ARG A 198 6.97 -20.86 -2.32
N GLN A 199 8.12 -20.98 -1.65
CA GLN A 199 9.41 -21.21 -2.32
C GLN A 199 9.53 -22.63 -2.90
N ILE A 200 8.97 -23.64 -2.22
CA ILE A 200 9.06 -25.05 -2.62
C ILE A 200 8.02 -25.39 -3.71
N TRP A 201 6.87 -24.71 -3.71
CA TRP A 201 5.73 -25.02 -4.59
C TRP A 201 6.08 -25.09 -6.09
N PRO A 202 6.84 -24.15 -6.68
CA PRO A 202 7.21 -24.22 -8.10
C PRO A 202 8.04 -25.46 -8.44
N TRP A 203 8.91 -25.90 -7.52
CA TRP A 203 9.75 -27.08 -7.71
C TRP A 203 8.94 -28.38 -7.65
N LEU A 204 7.98 -28.48 -6.72
CA LEU A 204 7.08 -29.63 -6.63
C LEU A 204 6.20 -29.75 -7.87
N VAL A 205 5.65 -28.64 -8.34
CA VAL A 205 4.86 -28.59 -9.58
C VAL A 205 5.73 -28.97 -10.78
N GLY A 206 6.94 -28.41 -10.89
CA GLY A 206 7.90 -28.75 -11.94
C GLY A 206 8.26 -30.23 -11.96
N ALA A 207 8.56 -30.82 -10.80
CA ALA A 207 8.84 -32.24 -10.66
C ALA A 207 7.65 -33.13 -11.06
N GLY A 208 6.43 -32.74 -10.67
CA GLY A 208 5.20 -33.44 -11.05
C GLY A 208 4.97 -33.45 -12.57
N VAL A 209 5.14 -32.30 -13.24
CA VAL A 209 5.03 -32.19 -14.69
C VAL A 209 6.07 -33.05 -15.40
N ILE A 210 7.33 -32.99 -14.97
CA ILE A 210 8.42 -33.80 -15.53
C ILE A 210 8.12 -35.30 -15.35
N GLY A 211 7.69 -35.72 -14.17
CA GLY A 211 7.31 -37.10 -13.88
C GLY A 211 6.16 -37.61 -14.76
N ALA A 212 5.15 -36.76 -15.02
CA ALA A 212 4.06 -37.07 -15.92
C ALA A 212 4.54 -37.25 -17.37
N ILE A 213 5.43 -36.38 -17.86
CA ILE A 213 6.02 -36.49 -19.20
C ILE A 213 6.81 -37.80 -19.33
N ILE A 214 7.67 -38.13 -18.37
CA ILE A 214 8.45 -39.38 -18.37
C ILE A 214 7.52 -40.60 -18.36
N SER A 215 6.47 -40.57 -17.56
CA SER A 215 5.50 -41.68 -17.48
C SER A 215 4.76 -41.89 -18.80
N MET A 216 4.38 -40.79 -19.48
CA MET A 216 3.74 -40.85 -20.80
C MET A 216 4.70 -41.37 -21.88
N THR A 217 5.97 -40.95 -21.89
CA THR A 217 6.95 -41.42 -22.88
C THR A 217 7.27 -42.89 -22.68
N ILE A 218 7.51 -43.34 -21.44
CA ILE A 218 7.74 -44.76 -21.12
C ILE A 218 6.52 -45.60 -21.52
N SER A 219 5.31 -45.18 -21.15
CA SER A 219 4.07 -45.88 -21.52
C SER A 219 3.87 -45.95 -23.04
N GLY A 220 4.20 -44.86 -23.76
CA GLY A 220 4.19 -44.80 -25.22
C GLY A 220 5.18 -45.79 -25.85
N LEU A 221 6.42 -45.84 -25.35
CA LEU A 221 7.46 -46.77 -25.82
C LEU A 221 7.09 -48.23 -25.57
N ILE A 222 6.52 -48.56 -24.40
CA ILE A 222 6.03 -49.92 -24.09
C ILE A 222 4.90 -50.31 -25.03
N LYS A 223 3.93 -49.41 -25.29
CA LYS A 223 2.85 -49.65 -26.26
C LYS A 223 3.40 -49.83 -27.68
N LEU A 224 4.41 -49.08 -28.10
CA LEU A 224 5.02 -49.22 -29.42
C LEU A 224 5.78 -50.55 -29.56
N GLY A 225 6.52 -50.96 -28.53
CA GLY A 225 7.27 -52.23 -28.49
C GLY A 225 6.34 -53.45 -28.49
N THR A 226 5.26 -53.43 -27.70
CA THR A 226 4.26 -54.51 -27.69
C THR A 226 3.49 -54.60 -29.01
N ARG A 227 3.17 -53.47 -29.66
CA ARG A 227 2.52 -53.43 -30.98
C ARG A 227 3.45 -53.97 -32.08
N LYS A 228 4.75 -53.68 -32.02
CA LYS A 228 5.76 -54.24 -32.94
C LYS A 228 5.92 -55.75 -32.74
N LYS A 229 5.94 -56.23 -31.49
CA LYS A 229 6.00 -57.66 -31.14
C LYS A 229 4.74 -58.43 -31.59
N LYS A 230 3.56 -57.82 -31.49
CA LYS A 230 2.30 -58.40 -31.98
C LYS A 230 2.29 -58.52 -33.51
N ARG A 231 2.78 -57.50 -34.22
CA ARG A 231 2.87 -57.50 -35.68
C ARG A 231 3.87 -58.53 -36.24
N THR A 232 4.99 -58.76 -35.56
CA THR A 232 5.93 -59.86 -35.92
C THR A 232 5.37 -61.26 -35.64
N SER A 233 4.41 -61.38 -34.71
CA SER A 233 3.75 -62.67 -34.39
C SER A 233 2.63 -63.02 -35.38
N GLU A 234 2.01 -62.03 -36.03
CA GLU A 234 0.98 -62.26 -37.05
C GLU A 234 1.58 -62.72 -38.41
N GLU A 235 2.86 -62.43 -38.68
CA GLU A 235 3.58 -62.93 -39.87
C GLU A 235 3.97 -64.42 -39.78
N THR A 236 3.67 -65.11 -38.68
CA THR A 236 3.93 -66.55 -38.49
C THR A 236 2.62 -67.34 -38.33
N GLN A 237 1.78 -67.37 -39.36
CA GLN A 237 0.74 -68.40 -39.51
C GLN A 237 0.76 -68.99 -40.94
N PRO A 238 0.90 -70.32 -41.10
CA PRO A 238 0.89 -70.95 -42.41
C PRO A 238 -0.53 -71.08 -42.96
N LEU A 239 -0.68 -70.80 -44.27
CA LEU A 239 -1.89 -71.05 -45.05
C LEU A 239 -2.13 -72.56 -45.17
N LEU A 240 -3.30 -73.04 -44.74
CA LEU A 240 -3.83 -74.33 -45.19
C LEU A 240 -5.23 -74.12 -45.76
N MET A 241 -5.31 -74.24 -47.08
CA MET A 241 -6.55 -74.45 -47.83
C MET A 241 -7.11 -75.84 -47.52
N GLU A 242 -8.33 -75.83 -47.01
CA GLU A 242 -9.54 -76.54 -47.46
C GLU A 242 -9.45 -77.97 -48.03
N GLY A 243 -10.30 -78.86 -47.49
CA GLY A 243 -10.62 -80.13 -48.14
C GLY A 243 -11.37 -81.13 -47.26
N GLU A 244 -12.65 -80.84 -46.99
CA GLU A 244 -13.80 -81.75 -46.85
C GLU A 244 -13.63 -83.14 -46.21
N ASN A 245 -14.50 -83.51 -45.24
CA ASN A 245 -15.73 -84.25 -45.52
C ASN A 245 -16.39 -84.89 -44.27
N TYR A 246 -17.74 -84.96 -44.34
CA TYR A 246 -18.68 -85.91 -43.69
C TYR A 246 -19.13 -85.62 -42.24
N GLN A 247 -20.41 -85.25 -42.05
CA GLN A 247 -21.61 -86.12 -41.92
C GLN A 247 -21.63 -86.86 -40.55
N HIS A 248 -22.71 -87.02 -39.79
CA HIS A 248 -24.15 -86.74 -39.87
C HIS A 248 -24.73 -87.28 -38.52
N ILE A 249 -25.95 -86.90 -38.16
CA ILE A 249 -26.93 -87.66 -37.34
C ILE A 249 -26.75 -87.66 -35.80
N THR A 250 -27.60 -86.98 -35.03
CA THR A 250 -28.96 -87.33 -34.51
C THR A 250 -28.95 -88.28 -33.30
N TYR A 251 -29.31 -87.70 -32.15
CA TYR A 251 -30.25 -88.14 -31.10
C TYR A 251 -29.94 -89.21 -30.02
N GLN A 252 -30.61 -88.91 -28.88
CA GLN A 252 -31.05 -89.73 -27.74
C GLN A 252 -29.98 -90.18 -26.74
N SER A 253 -30.19 -90.28 -25.43
CA SER A 253 -31.09 -89.73 -24.39
C SER A 253 -30.97 -90.69 -23.20
N HIS A 254 -31.20 -90.19 -21.98
CA HIS A 254 -31.31 -90.91 -20.69
C HIS A 254 -29.97 -91.28 -20.04
N LEU A 255 -29.76 -91.04 -18.74
CA LEU A 255 -30.67 -90.84 -17.60
C LEU A 255 -30.15 -89.74 -16.67
#